data_AF-A0A7W7CXN5-F1
#
_entry.id   AF-A0A7W7CXN5-F1
#
_cell.length_a   1.000
_cell.length_b   1.000
_cell.length_c   1.000
_cell.angle_alpha   90.00
_cell.angle_beta   90.00
_cell.angle_gamma   90.00
#
_symmetry.space_group_name_H-M   'P 1'
#
loop_
_entity.id
_entity.type
_entity.pdbx_description
1 polymer ?
#
loop_
_entity_poly.entity_id
_entity_poly.type
_entity_poly.pdbx_seq_one_letter_code
_entity_poly.pdbx_strand_id
1 'polypeptide(L)'
;MYSLVSAPVLGFDLTRLTGGSATAEVVLRGLRLQAADLPLLAERLPDEDARGPLWVEVESAARRMPSLKGLNKDDAAGSLALVERAPIGTVDALLTCLRYDVMAWTWSGTGRDAQQSEVAAAATALICDAAVASYLREVLDADTRRRLGAGWVAAMRKLPVGAPIDLGPHHYTVSALLDRLRSLRSNDLSRLMASADDARRNTGGWSPAVHSASWAAYLSDRVRTAAAAQMLLVQAVDTAAIPLADRAGGVWNMLSGAVQALVVRDLLDTSTAHRLLAPVVAALGPAWLG
;
A
#
# COMPACT_ATOMS: atom_id res chain seq x y z
N MET A 1 9.50 -7.59 -4.82
CA MET A 1 9.15 -8.47 -3.69
C MET A 1 8.04 -7.80 -2.91
N TYR A 2 6.80 -8.17 -3.14
CA TYR A 2 5.66 -7.69 -2.38
C TYR A 2 4.87 -8.86 -1.84
N SER A 3 4.46 -8.71 -0.59
CA SER A 3 3.54 -9.58 0.12
C SER A 3 2.78 -8.71 1.13
N LEU A 4 1.61 -9.13 1.59
CA LEU A 4 0.94 -8.44 2.69
C LEU A 4 1.80 -8.41 3.97
N VAL A 5 2.69 -9.40 4.17
CA VAL A 5 3.70 -9.39 5.24
C VAL A 5 4.65 -8.19 5.11
N SER A 6 4.89 -7.74 3.89
CA SER A 6 5.73 -6.59 3.55
C SER A 6 4.91 -5.38 3.07
N ALA A 7 3.66 -5.25 3.50
CA ALA A 7 2.79 -4.13 3.14
C ALA A 7 3.41 -2.72 3.36
N PRO A 8 4.26 -2.49 4.38
CA PRO A 8 5.05 -1.25 4.49
C PRO A 8 5.89 -0.91 3.25
N VAL A 9 6.47 -1.91 2.59
CA VAL A 9 7.30 -1.73 1.38
C VAL A 9 6.42 -1.36 0.19
N LEU A 10 5.27 -2.01 0.04
CA LEU A 10 4.29 -1.62 -0.98
C LEU A 10 3.82 -0.19 -0.75
N GLY A 11 3.45 0.17 0.48
CA GLY A 11 3.02 1.53 0.80
C GLY A 11 4.12 2.58 0.57
N PHE A 12 5.40 2.24 0.81
CA PHE A 12 6.51 3.13 0.48
C PHE A 12 6.54 3.48 -1.01
N ASP A 13 6.35 2.49 -1.88
CA ASP A 13 6.28 2.74 -3.32
C ASP A 13 5.01 3.52 -3.69
N LEU A 14 3.85 3.11 -3.18
CA LEU A 14 2.57 3.76 -3.50
C LEU A 14 2.52 5.23 -3.07
N THR A 15 3.12 5.60 -1.95
CA THR A 15 3.17 7.02 -1.55
C THR A 15 4.04 7.88 -2.47
N ARG A 16 4.90 7.29 -3.30
CA ARG A 16 5.82 8.00 -4.20
C ARG A 16 5.35 7.99 -5.67
N LEU A 17 4.32 7.21 -5.98
CA LEU A 17 3.71 7.13 -7.32
C LEU A 17 2.48 8.04 -7.44
N THR A 18 2.35 8.76 -8.56
CA THR A 18 1.17 9.65 -8.81
C THR A 18 -0.18 8.92 -8.77
N GLY A 19 -0.21 7.61 -9.02
CA GLY A 19 -1.43 6.80 -8.93
C GLY A 19 -1.51 5.91 -7.69
N GLY A 20 -0.57 6.00 -6.75
CA GLY A 20 -0.44 5.00 -5.70
C GLY A 20 -1.54 5.07 -4.62
N SER A 21 -2.12 6.24 -4.35
CA SER A 21 -3.31 6.37 -3.50
C SER A 21 -4.52 5.58 -4.06
N ALA A 22 -4.73 5.67 -5.39
CA ALA A 22 -5.77 4.88 -6.07
C ALA A 22 -5.44 3.38 -6.10
N THR A 23 -4.17 3.00 -6.29
CA THR A 23 -3.74 1.60 -6.16
C THR A 23 -3.98 1.05 -4.75
N ALA A 24 -3.68 1.85 -3.72
CA ALA A 24 -3.95 1.49 -2.33
C ALA A 24 -5.45 1.28 -2.09
N GLU A 25 -6.32 2.08 -2.71
CA GLU A 25 -7.76 1.86 -2.68
C GLU A 25 -8.16 0.51 -3.31
N VAL A 26 -7.59 0.14 -4.47
CA VAL A 26 -7.88 -1.17 -5.09
C VAL A 26 -7.49 -2.32 -4.16
N VAL A 27 -6.30 -2.26 -3.56
CA VAL A 27 -5.84 -3.27 -2.58
C VAL A 27 -6.77 -3.31 -1.36
N LEU A 28 -7.12 -2.16 -0.81
CA LEU A 28 -8.00 -2.03 0.35
C LEU A 28 -9.39 -2.63 0.08
N ARG A 29 -9.93 -2.39 -1.12
CA ARG A 29 -11.21 -2.97 -1.57
C ARG A 29 -11.08 -4.47 -1.75
N GLY A 30 -10.00 -4.94 -2.37
CA GLY A 30 -9.70 -6.37 -2.51
C GLY A 30 -9.65 -7.10 -1.18
N LEU A 31 -9.05 -6.48 -0.15
CA LEU A 31 -8.97 -7.05 1.21
C LEU A 31 -10.35 -7.22 1.87
N ARG A 32 -11.36 -6.44 1.45
CA ARG A 32 -12.74 -6.45 1.99
C ARG A 32 -13.69 -7.35 1.21
N LEU A 33 -13.28 -7.86 0.04
CA LEU A 33 -14.15 -8.69 -0.79
C LEU A 33 -14.52 -9.98 -0.07
N GLN A 34 -15.75 -10.40 -0.28
CA GLN A 34 -16.32 -11.66 0.18
C GLN A 34 -16.71 -12.53 -1.01
N ALA A 35 -16.98 -13.81 -0.76
CA ALA A 35 -17.38 -14.76 -1.81
C ALA A 35 -18.59 -14.28 -2.63
N ALA A 36 -19.54 -13.60 -1.98
CA ALA A 36 -20.74 -13.06 -2.62
C ALA A 36 -20.46 -11.91 -3.60
N ASP A 37 -19.32 -11.24 -3.48
CA ASP A 37 -18.96 -10.11 -4.36
C ASP A 37 -18.39 -10.59 -5.70
N LEU A 38 -17.74 -11.76 -5.73
CA LEU A 38 -16.96 -12.24 -6.88
C LEU A 38 -17.75 -12.32 -8.18
N PRO A 39 -19.01 -12.82 -8.23
CA PRO A 39 -19.80 -12.85 -9.46
C PRO A 39 -19.96 -11.46 -10.08
N LEU A 40 -20.21 -10.45 -9.26
CA LEU A 40 -20.40 -9.08 -9.72
C LEU A 40 -19.12 -8.48 -10.31
N LEU A 41 -17.94 -8.86 -9.80
CA LEU A 41 -16.67 -8.47 -10.40
C LEU A 41 -16.41 -9.23 -11.69
N ALA A 42 -16.62 -10.56 -11.69
CA ALA A 42 -16.39 -11.41 -12.85
C ALA A 42 -17.18 -10.95 -14.08
N GLU A 43 -18.46 -10.56 -13.90
CA GLU A 43 -19.32 -10.01 -14.96
C GLU A 43 -18.79 -8.71 -15.61
N ARG A 44 -17.79 -8.06 -15.01
CA ARG A 44 -17.21 -6.79 -15.49
C ARG A 44 -15.85 -6.94 -16.13
N LEU A 45 -15.29 -8.15 -16.14
CA LEU A 45 -14.06 -8.42 -16.87
C LEU A 45 -14.35 -8.33 -18.37
N PRO A 46 -13.60 -7.53 -19.14
CA PRO A 46 -13.71 -7.53 -20.60
C PRO A 46 -13.25 -8.87 -21.19
N ASP A 47 -13.82 -9.24 -22.33
CA ASP A 47 -13.37 -10.41 -23.09
C ASP A 47 -11.90 -10.29 -23.51
N GLU A 48 -11.24 -11.43 -23.74
CA GLU A 48 -9.81 -11.49 -24.01
C GLU A 48 -9.41 -10.72 -25.27
N ASP A 49 -10.25 -10.68 -26.31
CA ASP A 49 -9.99 -9.88 -27.52
C ASP A 49 -9.88 -8.37 -27.23
N ALA A 50 -10.62 -7.88 -26.24
CA ALA A 50 -10.57 -6.49 -25.80
C ALA A 50 -9.45 -6.25 -24.76
N ARG A 51 -9.17 -7.26 -23.93
CA ARG A 51 -8.25 -7.18 -22.78
C ARG A 51 -6.79 -7.45 -23.17
N GLY A 52 -6.53 -8.41 -24.05
CA GLY A 52 -5.20 -8.83 -24.49
C GLY A 52 -4.34 -7.68 -25.01
N PRO A 53 -4.83 -6.84 -25.96
CA PRO A 53 -4.08 -5.67 -26.44
C PRO A 53 -3.74 -4.67 -25.34
N LEU A 54 -4.60 -4.50 -24.33
CA LEU A 54 -4.33 -3.60 -23.20
C LEU A 54 -3.18 -4.14 -22.33
N TRP A 55 -3.07 -5.46 -22.19
CA TRP A 55 -2.00 -6.08 -21.41
C TRP A 55 -0.64 -6.06 -22.10
N VAL A 56 -0.60 -6.08 -23.44
CA VAL A 56 0.62 -5.77 -24.20
C VAL A 56 1.15 -4.37 -23.87
N GLU A 57 0.25 -3.38 -23.79
CA GLU A 57 0.61 -2.02 -23.40
C GLU A 57 1.06 -1.92 -21.93
N VAL A 58 0.44 -2.70 -21.02
CA VAL A 58 0.86 -2.80 -19.62
C VAL A 58 2.29 -3.35 -19.52
N GLU A 59 2.62 -4.41 -20.25
CA GLU A 59 3.97 -4.99 -20.26
C GLU A 59 5.01 -4.00 -20.81
N SER A 60 4.67 -3.29 -21.89
CA SER A 60 5.51 -2.24 -22.47
C SER A 60 5.72 -1.08 -21.48
N ALA A 61 4.66 -0.62 -20.82
CA ALA A 61 4.71 0.45 -19.84
C ALA A 61 5.50 0.08 -18.57
N ALA A 62 5.37 -1.16 -18.09
CA ALA A 62 6.11 -1.65 -16.93
C ALA A 62 7.64 -1.54 -17.11
N ARG A 63 8.13 -1.75 -18.33
CA ARG A 63 9.56 -1.61 -18.67
C ARG A 63 10.07 -0.17 -18.69
N ARG A 64 9.16 0.80 -18.81
CA ARG A 64 9.46 2.25 -18.81
C ARG A 64 9.42 2.88 -17.42
N MET A 65 9.08 2.11 -16.39
CA MET A 65 9.11 2.59 -15.00
C MET A 65 10.52 3.03 -14.60
N PRO A 66 10.67 4.10 -13.78
CA PRO A 66 11.95 4.50 -13.26
C PRO A 66 12.65 3.33 -12.55
N SER A 67 13.95 3.17 -12.78
CA SER A 67 14.76 2.15 -12.12
C SER A 67 16.10 2.74 -11.73
N LEU A 68 16.73 2.21 -10.68
CA LEU A 68 18.06 2.65 -10.24
C LEU A 68 19.19 2.24 -11.21
N LYS A 69 18.87 1.60 -12.34
CA LYS A 69 19.83 1.32 -13.40
C LYS A 69 20.13 2.63 -14.13
N GLY A 70 21.41 3.00 -14.21
CA GLY A 70 21.84 4.23 -14.89
C GLY A 70 22.03 5.45 -13.98
N LEU A 71 22.11 5.25 -12.66
CA LEU A 71 22.55 6.31 -11.73
C LEU A 71 23.89 6.89 -12.19
N ASN A 72 23.92 8.21 -12.39
CA ASN A 72 25.12 8.94 -12.79
C ASN A 72 25.74 9.62 -11.57
N LYS A 73 26.96 9.22 -11.21
CA LYS A 73 27.68 9.79 -10.06
C LYS A 73 27.99 11.28 -10.22
N ASP A 74 28.04 11.77 -11.46
CA ASP A 74 28.34 13.17 -11.77
C ASP A 74 27.06 14.04 -11.79
N ASP A 75 25.87 13.44 -11.72
CA ASP A 75 24.58 14.12 -11.57
C ASP A 75 23.88 13.67 -10.28
N ALA A 76 24.35 14.23 -9.16
CA ALA A 76 23.80 13.94 -7.83
C ALA A 76 22.33 14.35 -7.70
N ALA A 77 21.93 15.45 -8.33
CA ALA A 77 20.55 15.95 -8.28
C ALA A 77 19.59 15.04 -9.05
N GLY A 78 19.95 14.65 -10.29
CA GLY A 78 19.17 13.70 -11.08
C GLY A 78 19.14 12.30 -10.45
N SER A 79 20.25 11.86 -9.85
CA SER A 79 20.31 10.60 -9.10
C SER A 79 19.40 10.60 -7.88
N LEU A 80 19.36 11.69 -7.11
CA LEU A 80 18.44 11.84 -5.98
C LEU A 80 16.98 11.80 -6.44
N ALA A 81 16.63 12.58 -7.47
CA ALA A 81 15.27 12.58 -8.03
C ALA A 81 14.84 11.18 -8.53
N LEU A 82 15.78 10.40 -9.07
CA LEU A 82 15.53 9.02 -9.48
C LEU A 82 15.30 8.09 -8.27
N VAL A 83 16.12 8.20 -7.22
CA VAL A 83 15.95 7.42 -5.97
C VAL A 83 14.61 7.71 -5.30
N GLU A 84 14.21 8.97 -5.30
CA GLU A 84 12.93 9.41 -4.72
C GLU A 84 11.72 8.78 -5.43
N ARG A 85 11.81 8.51 -6.74
CA ARG A 85 10.68 8.02 -7.57
C ARG A 85 10.76 6.55 -7.96
N ALA A 86 11.94 5.93 -7.92
CA ALA A 86 12.11 4.54 -8.30
C ALA A 86 11.40 3.62 -7.27
N PRO A 87 10.43 2.79 -7.71
CA PRO A 87 9.85 1.77 -6.84
C PRO A 87 10.91 0.72 -6.48
N ILE A 88 10.79 0.18 -5.27
CA ILE A 88 11.51 -1.00 -4.81
C ILE A 88 10.95 -2.26 -5.48
N GLY A 89 9.63 -2.32 -5.67
CA GLY A 89 8.95 -3.47 -6.27
C GLY A 89 8.70 -3.36 -7.77
N THR A 90 8.06 -4.40 -8.31
CA THR A 90 7.73 -4.54 -9.73
C THR A 90 6.23 -4.72 -9.91
N VAL A 91 5.75 -4.53 -11.14
CA VAL A 91 4.35 -4.83 -11.51
C VAL A 91 4.03 -6.30 -11.22
N ASP A 92 4.92 -7.23 -11.59
CA ASP A 92 4.72 -8.67 -11.32
C ASP A 92 4.60 -8.98 -9.83
N ALA A 93 5.38 -8.29 -8.99
CA ALA A 93 5.28 -8.44 -7.54
C ALA A 93 3.92 -7.93 -7.02
N LEU A 94 3.38 -6.86 -7.59
CA LEU A 94 2.06 -6.33 -7.21
C LEU A 94 0.96 -7.32 -7.61
N LEU A 95 1.02 -7.83 -8.84
CA LEU A 95 0.09 -8.84 -9.34
C LEU A 95 0.15 -10.13 -8.52
N THR A 96 1.36 -10.56 -8.13
CA THR A 96 1.57 -11.71 -7.25
C THR A 96 0.92 -11.47 -5.88
N CYS A 97 1.15 -10.31 -5.26
CA CYS A 97 0.53 -9.94 -3.98
C CYS A 97 -1.01 -9.95 -4.07
N LEU A 98 -1.58 -9.38 -5.13
CA LEU A 98 -3.03 -9.38 -5.34
C LEU A 98 -3.60 -10.79 -5.47
N ARG A 99 -2.98 -11.64 -6.29
CA ARG A 99 -3.46 -13.00 -6.58
C ARG A 99 -3.32 -13.94 -5.39
N TYR A 100 -2.18 -13.91 -4.72
CA TYR A 100 -1.79 -14.96 -3.78
C TYR A 100 -1.86 -14.53 -2.31
N ASP A 101 -1.93 -13.24 -2.01
CA ASP A 101 -2.06 -12.77 -0.64
C ASP A 101 -3.43 -12.11 -0.41
N VAL A 102 -3.84 -11.17 -1.27
CA VAL A 102 -5.15 -10.50 -1.13
C VAL A 102 -6.28 -11.47 -1.45
N MET A 103 -6.17 -12.17 -2.58
CA MET A 103 -7.15 -13.14 -3.06
C MET A 103 -6.84 -14.58 -2.63
N ALA A 104 -5.91 -14.79 -1.68
CA ALA A 104 -5.50 -16.11 -1.19
C ALA A 104 -6.67 -17.04 -0.85
N TRP A 105 -7.71 -16.50 -0.20
CA TRP A 105 -8.90 -17.23 0.25
C TRP A 105 -9.78 -17.79 -0.88
N THR A 106 -9.55 -17.37 -2.12
CA THR A 106 -10.27 -17.86 -3.29
C THR A 106 -9.63 -19.08 -3.95
N TRP A 107 -8.42 -19.44 -3.50
CA TRP A 107 -7.72 -20.64 -3.97
C TRP A 107 -8.16 -21.86 -3.18
N SER A 108 -8.25 -22.99 -3.87
CA SER A 108 -8.51 -24.31 -3.29
C SER A 108 -7.36 -25.26 -3.62
N GLY A 109 -7.04 -26.17 -2.69
CA GLY A 109 -5.88 -27.06 -2.82
C GLY A 109 -4.57 -26.45 -2.32
N THR A 110 -3.45 -27.16 -2.52
CA THR A 110 -2.12 -26.74 -2.06
C THR A 110 -1.07 -26.95 -3.14
N GLY A 111 -0.03 -26.11 -3.16
CA GLY A 111 1.10 -26.28 -4.06
C GLY A 111 0.76 -25.97 -5.52
N ARG A 112 1.30 -26.75 -6.45
CA ARG A 112 1.18 -26.49 -7.90
C ARG A 112 -0.21 -26.78 -8.47
N ASP A 113 -0.99 -27.59 -7.76
CA ASP A 113 -2.34 -27.99 -8.17
C ASP A 113 -3.42 -27.08 -7.57
N ALA A 114 -3.03 -25.97 -6.92
CA ALA A 114 -3.98 -25.00 -6.40
C ALA A 114 -4.77 -24.37 -7.55
N GLN A 115 -6.10 -24.28 -7.40
CA GLN A 115 -7.00 -23.77 -8.44
C GLN A 115 -7.98 -22.75 -7.86
N GLN A 116 -8.31 -21.74 -8.67
CA GLN A 116 -9.44 -20.84 -8.47
C GLN A 116 -10.62 -21.31 -9.32
N SER A 117 -11.84 -21.06 -8.86
CA SER A 117 -13.00 -21.13 -9.74
C SER A 117 -12.88 -20.08 -10.86
N GLU A 118 -13.55 -20.31 -11.99
CA GLU A 118 -13.55 -19.37 -13.12
C GLU A 118 -14.01 -17.96 -12.70
N VAL A 119 -15.05 -17.89 -11.87
CA VAL A 119 -15.56 -16.63 -11.31
C VAL A 119 -14.50 -15.92 -10.44
N ALA A 120 -13.80 -16.66 -9.58
CA ALA A 120 -12.76 -16.09 -8.75
C ALA A 120 -11.55 -15.62 -9.56
N ALA A 121 -11.15 -16.39 -10.59
CA ALA A 121 -10.09 -16.02 -11.51
C ALA A 121 -10.44 -14.75 -12.29
N ALA A 122 -11.67 -14.64 -12.80
CA ALA A 122 -12.14 -13.46 -13.52
C ALA A 122 -12.21 -12.21 -12.62
N ALA A 123 -12.74 -12.35 -11.40
CA ALA A 123 -12.75 -11.27 -10.41
C ALA A 123 -11.32 -10.82 -10.05
N THR A 124 -10.40 -11.78 -9.86
CA THR A 124 -8.99 -11.49 -9.59
C THR A 124 -8.33 -10.76 -10.76
N ALA A 125 -8.60 -11.16 -12.00
CA ALA A 125 -8.10 -10.50 -13.20
C ALA A 125 -8.57 -9.05 -13.29
N LEU A 126 -9.84 -8.76 -12.96
CA LEU A 126 -10.37 -7.40 -12.95
C LEU A 126 -9.68 -6.51 -11.89
N ILE A 127 -9.41 -7.06 -10.71
CA ILE A 127 -8.67 -6.35 -9.65
C ILE A 127 -7.25 -6.03 -10.13
N CYS A 128 -6.61 -6.99 -10.80
CA CYS A 128 -5.29 -6.78 -11.41
C CYS A 128 -5.33 -5.65 -12.45
N ASP A 129 -6.33 -5.62 -13.34
CA ASP A 129 -6.51 -4.56 -14.35
C ASP A 129 -6.61 -3.17 -13.70
N ALA A 130 -7.44 -3.06 -12.66
CA ALA A 130 -7.60 -1.82 -11.91
C ALA A 130 -6.30 -1.36 -11.23
N ALA A 131 -5.60 -2.29 -10.58
CA ALA A 131 -4.37 -2.00 -9.86
C ALA A 131 -3.24 -1.57 -10.79
N VAL A 132 -3.06 -2.21 -11.95
CA VAL A 132 -2.02 -1.81 -12.91
C VAL A 132 -2.35 -0.49 -13.60
N ALA A 133 -3.64 -0.22 -13.86
CA ALA A 133 -4.08 1.04 -14.44
C ALA A 133 -3.74 2.25 -13.55
N SER A 134 -3.83 2.10 -12.22
CA SER A 134 -3.43 3.14 -11.27
C SER A 134 -1.94 3.10 -10.96
N TYR A 135 -1.32 1.92 -10.81
CA TYR A 135 0.10 1.80 -10.47
C TYR A 135 1.00 2.38 -11.58
N LEU A 136 0.65 2.13 -12.84
CA LEU A 136 1.39 2.61 -14.01
C LEU A 136 0.91 3.98 -14.50
N ARG A 137 0.23 4.77 -13.67
CA ARG A 137 -0.47 6.00 -14.08
C ARG A 137 0.38 6.99 -14.89
N GLU A 138 1.66 7.09 -14.56
CA GLU A 138 2.60 8.03 -15.20
C GLU A 138 3.10 7.55 -16.56
N VAL A 139 3.13 6.25 -16.80
CA VAL A 139 3.76 5.64 -17.98
C VAL A 139 2.74 5.00 -18.92
N LEU A 140 1.55 4.66 -18.45
CA LEU A 140 0.48 4.07 -19.25
C LEU A 140 -0.42 5.16 -19.85
N ASP A 141 -0.74 5.00 -21.14
CA ASP A 141 -1.61 5.95 -21.85
C ASP A 141 -2.98 6.10 -21.16
N ALA A 142 -3.54 7.32 -21.22
CA ALA A 142 -4.77 7.65 -20.54
C ALA A 142 -5.98 6.82 -21.03
N ASP A 143 -6.02 6.46 -22.31
CA ASP A 143 -7.09 5.62 -22.84
C ASP A 143 -6.98 4.19 -22.34
N THR A 144 -5.79 3.59 -22.43
CA THR A 144 -5.52 2.25 -21.89
C THR A 144 -5.86 2.16 -20.41
N ARG A 145 -5.45 3.16 -19.61
CA ARG A 145 -5.81 3.22 -18.17
C ARG A 145 -7.33 3.29 -17.95
N ARG A 146 -8.05 4.11 -18.72
CA ARG A 146 -9.51 4.20 -18.60
C ARG A 146 -10.18 2.88 -18.93
N ARG A 147 -9.75 2.21 -20.00
CA ARG A 147 -10.31 0.92 -20.44
C ARG A 147 -10.06 -0.18 -19.41
N LEU A 148 -8.83 -0.30 -18.89
CA LEU A 148 -8.49 -1.24 -17.80
C LEU A 148 -9.30 -0.97 -16.52
N GLY A 149 -9.48 0.30 -16.15
CA GLY A 149 -10.22 0.68 -14.93
C GLY A 149 -11.74 0.67 -15.07
N ALA A 150 -12.29 0.59 -16.28
CA ALA A 150 -13.73 0.79 -16.53
C ALA A 150 -14.60 -0.25 -15.81
N GLY A 151 -14.22 -1.53 -15.92
CA GLY A 151 -14.95 -2.63 -15.28
C GLY A 151 -14.94 -2.50 -13.75
N TRP A 152 -13.80 -2.10 -13.18
CA TRP A 152 -13.66 -1.86 -11.74
C TRP A 152 -14.57 -0.73 -11.25
N VAL A 153 -14.56 0.42 -11.91
CA VAL A 153 -15.43 1.56 -11.55
C VAL A 153 -16.91 1.16 -11.68
N ALA A 154 -17.27 0.39 -12.71
CA ALA A 154 -18.63 -0.11 -12.88
C ALA A 154 -19.05 -1.09 -11.77
N ALA A 155 -18.15 -1.98 -11.35
CA ALA A 155 -18.38 -2.91 -10.25
C ALA A 155 -18.55 -2.18 -8.91
N MET A 156 -17.67 -1.23 -8.60
CA MET A 156 -17.71 -0.48 -7.32
C MET A 156 -19.01 0.28 -7.09
N ARG A 157 -19.72 0.68 -8.15
CA ARG A 157 -21.04 1.34 -8.05
C ARG A 157 -22.16 0.40 -7.62
N LYS A 158 -21.98 -0.91 -7.80
CA LYS A 158 -22.99 -1.92 -7.49
C LYS A 158 -22.67 -2.74 -6.25
N LEU A 159 -21.40 -2.81 -5.85
CA LEU A 159 -21.04 -3.50 -4.62
C LEU A 159 -21.70 -2.85 -3.41
N PRO A 160 -22.21 -3.65 -2.47
CA PRO A 160 -22.75 -3.11 -1.23
C PRO A 160 -21.65 -2.38 -0.45
N VAL A 161 -22.06 -1.41 0.36
CA VAL A 161 -21.16 -0.83 1.37
C VAL A 161 -20.94 -1.92 2.42
N GLY A 162 -19.87 -2.70 2.24
CA GLY A 162 -19.51 -3.78 3.16
C GLY A 162 -19.14 -3.25 4.55
N ALA A 163 -18.92 -4.19 5.48
CA ALA A 163 -18.44 -3.87 6.81
C ALA A 163 -17.16 -3.00 6.76
N PRO A 164 -16.93 -2.13 7.76
CA PRO A 164 -15.65 -1.44 7.93
C PRO A 164 -14.50 -2.44 7.89
N ILE A 165 -13.36 -2.02 7.34
CA ILE A 165 -12.19 -2.88 7.32
C ILE A 165 -11.69 -3.10 8.74
N ASP A 166 -11.31 -4.33 9.05
CA ASP A 166 -10.70 -4.64 10.35
C ASP A 166 -9.32 -4.00 10.44
N LEU A 167 -9.12 -3.18 11.48
CA LEU A 167 -7.84 -2.57 11.86
C LEU A 167 -7.32 -3.11 13.21
N GLY A 168 -7.96 -4.17 13.73
CA GLY A 168 -7.55 -4.90 14.91
C GLY A 168 -8.01 -4.28 16.22
N PRO A 169 -7.49 -4.77 17.36
CA PRO A 169 -7.94 -4.35 18.69
C PRO A 169 -7.75 -2.84 18.96
N HIS A 170 -6.73 -2.23 18.36
CA HIS A 170 -6.38 -0.82 18.54
C HIS A 170 -6.90 0.07 17.39
N HIS A 171 -7.96 -0.36 16.70
CA HIS A 171 -8.49 0.34 15.52
C HIS A 171 -8.80 1.81 15.79
N TYR A 172 -9.34 2.17 16.95
CA TYR A 172 -9.63 3.57 17.29
C TYR A 172 -8.36 4.45 17.26
N THR A 173 -7.25 3.96 17.83
CA THR A 173 -5.98 4.71 17.87
C THR A 173 -5.34 4.78 16.47
N VAL A 174 -5.44 3.71 15.68
CA VAL A 174 -5.00 3.72 14.27
C VAL A 174 -5.81 4.74 13.47
N SER A 175 -7.14 4.71 13.57
CA SER A 175 -8.03 5.67 12.91
C SER A 175 -7.75 7.10 13.34
N ALA A 176 -7.57 7.35 14.64
CA ALA A 176 -7.25 8.67 15.17
C ALA A 176 -5.92 9.23 14.62
N LEU A 177 -4.87 8.40 14.51
CA LEU A 177 -3.63 8.79 13.86
C LEU A 177 -3.85 9.14 12.38
N LEU A 178 -4.59 8.31 11.64
CA LEU A 178 -4.88 8.55 10.22
C LEU A 178 -5.69 9.84 10.01
N ASP A 179 -6.69 10.11 10.84
CA ASP A 179 -7.48 11.34 10.80
C ASP A 179 -6.67 12.56 11.19
N ARG A 180 -5.75 12.41 12.15
CA ARG A 180 -4.80 13.46 12.50
C ARG A 180 -3.87 13.80 11.33
N LEU A 181 -3.41 12.80 10.59
CA LEU A 181 -2.61 12.98 9.38
C LEU A 181 -3.39 13.70 8.28
N ARG A 182 -4.65 13.32 8.03
CA ARG A 182 -5.51 13.99 7.03
C ARG A 182 -5.78 15.46 7.34
N SER A 183 -5.63 15.87 8.60
CA SER A 183 -5.90 17.23 9.09
C SER A 183 -4.64 18.02 9.44
N LEU A 184 -3.46 17.59 8.97
CA LEU A 184 -2.21 18.30 9.22
C LEU A 184 -2.26 19.73 8.68
N ARG A 185 -1.77 20.66 9.50
CA ARG A 185 -1.51 22.04 9.10
C ARG A 185 -0.03 22.18 8.74
N SER A 186 0.35 23.28 8.08
CA SER A 186 1.73 23.52 7.66
C SER A 186 2.75 23.41 8.81
N ASN A 187 2.42 23.92 10.00
CA ASN A 187 3.28 23.79 11.18
C ASN A 187 3.41 22.33 11.68
N ASP A 188 2.35 21.53 11.53
CA ASP A 188 2.41 20.10 11.88
C ASP A 188 3.32 19.34 10.90
N LEU A 189 3.23 19.69 9.61
CA LEU A 189 4.07 19.10 8.58
C LEU A 189 5.56 19.39 8.82
N SER A 190 5.92 20.64 9.16
CA SER A 190 7.31 20.99 9.50
C SER A 190 7.83 20.21 10.71
N ARG A 191 7.00 20.02 11.75
CA ARG A 191 7.36 19.20 12.92
C ARG A 191 7.51 17.73 12.57
N LEU A 192 6.65 17.22 11.70
CA LEU A 192 6.71 15.84 11.21
C LEU A 192 8.01 15.58 10.44
N MET A 193 8.39 16.46 9.53
CA MET A 193 9.64 16.38 8.77
C MET A 193 10.85 16.42 9.71
N ALA A 194 10.90 17.40 10.62
CA ALA A 194 12.00 17.54 11.58
C ALA A 194 12.15 16.30 12.47
N SER A 195 11.02 15.72 12.93
CA SER A 195 11.04 14.51 13.75
C SER A 195 11.46 13.27 12.96
N ALA A 196 11.04 13.13 11.70
CA ALA A 196 11.46 12.04 10.84
C ALA A 196 12.97 12.08 10.58
N ASP A 197 13.51 13.27 10.35
CA ASP A 197 14.95 13.49 10.17
C ASP A 197 15.75 13.17 11.43
N ASP A 198 15.24 13.56 12.61
CA ASP A 198 15.88 13.22 13.87
C ASP A 198 15.85 11.71 14.14
N ALA A 199 14.70 11.07 13.95
CA ALA A 199 14.57 9.63 14.07
C ALA A 199 15.49 8.87 13.11
N ARG A 200 15.68 9.39 11.89
CA ARG A 200 16.60 8.82 10.88
C ARG A 200 18.05 8.90 11.35
N ARG A 201 18.49 10.04 11.90
CA ARG A 201 19.85 10.21 12.45
C ARG A 201 20.09 9.35 13.68
N ASN A 202 19.04 9.13 14.48
CA ASN A 202 19.08 8.37 15.73
C ASN A 202 18.57 6.92 15.58
N THR A 203 18.75 6.31 14.39
CA THR A 203 18.12 5.04 13.93
C THR A 203 18.42 3.78 14.73
N GLY A 204 19.20 3.87 15.81
CA GLY A 204 19.54 2.72 16.66
C GLY A 204 18.28 1.93 17.04
N GLY A 205 18.25 0.64 16.71
CA GLY A 205 17.17 -0.27 17.09
C GLY A 205 15.82 -0.11 16.37
N TRP A 206 15.66 0.81 15.40
CA TRP A 206 14.39 0.94 14.66
C TRP A 206 14.07 -0.31 13.82
N SER A 207 15.05 -0.81 13.05
CA SER A 207 14.87 -1.99 12.20
C SER A 207 14.49 -3.25 13.00
N PRO A 208 15.18 -3.60 14.11
CA PRO A 208 14.73 -4.66 15.02
C PRO A 208 13.32 -4.46 15.58
N ALA A 209 12.93 -3.22 15.89
CA ALA A 209 11.59 -2.92 16.39
C ALA A 209 10.50 -3.15 15.33
N VAL A 210 10.71 -2.66 14.10
CA VAL A 210 9.80 -2.93 12.97
C VAL A 210 9.72 -4.42 12.68
N HIS A 211 10.86 -5.12 12.66
CA HIS A 211 10.89 -6.56 12.47
C HIS A 211 10.04 -7.29 13.52
N SER A 212 10.17 -6.91 14.80
CA SER A 212 9.38 -7.49 15.89
C SER A 212 7.87 -7.23 15.72
N ALA A 213 7.48 -6.02 15.30
CA ALA A 213 6.09 -5.68 15.01
C ALA A 213 5.52 -6.43 13.79
N SER A 214 6.31 -6.63 12.74
CA SER A 214 5.91 -7.46 11.59
C SER A 214 5.75 -8.92 11.97
N TRP A 215 6.64 -9.47 12.79
CA TRP A 215 6.50 -10.84 13.32
C TRP A 215 5.29 -11.00 14.22
N ALA A 216 5.02 -10.03 15.10
CA ALA A 216 3.82 -10.04 15.93
C ALA A 216 2.56 -10.07 15.07
N ALA A 217 2.51 -9.29 13.98
CA ALA A 217 1.37 -9.29 13.06
C ALA A 217 1.23 -10.65 12.34
N TYR A 218 2.33 -11.24 11.91
CA TYR A 218 2.34 -12.55 11.26
C TYR A 218 1.87 -13.67 12.20
N LEU A 219 2.46 -13.78 13.39
CA LEU A 219 2.16 -14.84 14.36
C LEU A 219 0.76 -14.72 14.97
N SER A 220 0.16 -13.54 14.93
CA SER A 220 -1.21 -13.31 15.42
C SER A 220 -2.28 -13.30 14.33
N ASP A 221 -1.94 -13.71 13.11
CA ASP A 221 -2.84 -13.71 11.94
C ASP A 221 -3.44 -12.32 11.60
N ARG A 222 -2.70 -11.24 11.89
CA ARG A 222 -3.09 -9.85 11.62
C ARG A 222 -2.41 -9.27 10.40
N VAL A 223 -1.88 -10.11 9.50
CA VAL A 223 -1.18 -9.65 8.28
C VAL A 223 -2.11 -8.82 7.39
N ARG A 224 -3.36 -9.28 7.19
CA ARG A 224 -4.36 -8.56 6.39
C ARG A 224 -4.77 -7.24 7.06
N THR A 225 -4.97 -7.26 8.38
CA THR A 225 -5.27 -6.10 9.23
C THR A 225 -4.14 -5.05 9.16
N ALA A 226 -2.88 -5.48 9.25
CA ALA A 226 -1.72 -4.60 9.13
C ALA A 226 -1.64 -4.00 7.72
N ALA A 227 -1.82 -4.80 6.67
CA ALA A 227 -1.81 -4.32 5.30
C ALA A 227 -2.93 -3.30 5.02
N ALA A 228 -4.14 -3.53 5.54
CA ALA A 228 -5.24 -2.59 5.51
C ALA A 228 -4.86 -1.23 6.12
N ALA A 229 -4.26 -1.24 7.31
CA ALA A 229 -3.81 -0.04 7.99
C ALA A 229 -2.73 0.71 7.19
N GLN A 230 -1.79 -0.02 6.57
CA GLN A 230 -0.77 0.59 5.70
C GLN A 230 -1.39 1.23 4.44
N MET A 231 -2.38 0.60 3.81
CA MET A 231 -3.06 1.19 2.63
C MET A 231 -3.87 2.44 2.99
N LEU A 232 -4.51 2.46 4.16
CA LEU A 232 -5.15 3.67 4.67
C LEU A 232 -4.12 4.77 5.00
N LEU A 233 -2.93 4.40 5.48
CA LEU A 233 -1.83 5.33 5.70
C LEU A 233 -1.37 5.96 4.38
N VAL A 234 -1.25 5.18 3.30
CA VAL A 234 -0.94 5.72 1.95
C VAL A 234 -1.92 6.85 1.59
N GLN A 235 -3.23 6.62 1.77
CA GLN A 235 -4.26 7.61 1.48
C GLN A 235 -4.19 8.83 2.41
N ALA A 236 -3.87 8.63 3.70
CA ALA A 236 -3.73 9.71 4.67
C ALA A 236 -2.52 10.61 4.34
N VAL A 237 -1.38 10.01 3.97
CA VAL A 237 -0.16 10.72 3.52
C VAL A 237 -0.43 11.52 2.24
N ASP A 238 -1.20 10.95 1.30
CA ASP A 238 -1.59 11.61 0.07
C ASP A 238 -2.52 12.81 0.34
N THR A 239 -3.54 12.61 1.18
CA THR A 239 -4.48 13.67 1.61
C THR A 239 -3.77 14.80 2.34
N ALA A 240 -2.79 14.47 3.18
CA ALA A 240 -1.96 15.44 3.89
C ALA A 240 -1.00 16.22 2.98
N ALA A 241 -0.92 15.86 1.69
CA ALA A 241 -0.03 16.46 0.70
C ALA A 241 1.44 16.54 1.16
N ILE A 242 1.92 15.52 1.89
CA ILE A 242 3.33 15.44 2.31
C ILE A 242 4.21 15.47 1.05
N PRO A 243 5.28 16.27 0.95
CA PRO A 243 6.08 16.31 -0.27
C PRO A 243 6.78 14.98 -0.55
N LEU A 244 6.97 14.65 -1.84
CA LEU A 244 7.55 13.38 -2.27
C LEU A 244 8.94 13.13 -1.68
N ALA A 245 9.79 14.17 -1.65
CA ALA A 245 11.13 14.10 -1.07
C ALA A 245 11.09 13.71 0.42
N ASP A 246 10.14 14.23 1.19
CA ASP A 246 9.97 13.90 2.62
C ASP A 246 9.44 12.48 2.83
N ARG A 247 8.50 12.04 1.97
CA ARG A 247 8.00 10.65 1.97
C ARG A 247 9.18 9.67 1.79
N ALA A 248 10.02 9.93 0.77
CA ALA A 248 11.21 9.13 0.46
C ALA A 248 12.33 9.30 1.52
N GLY A 249 12.44 10.49 2.12
CA GLY A 249 13.48 10.88 3.07
C GLY A 249 13.32 10.30 4.47
N GLY A 250 12.19 9.65 4.79
CA GLY A 250 12.01 8.90 6.02
C GLY A 250 10.67 9.09 6.72
N VAL A 251 9.84 10.06 6.30
CA VAL A 251 8.51 10.29 6.88
C VAL A 251 7.64 9.03 6.75
N TRP A 252 7.69 8.34 5.61
CA TRP A 252 6.97 7.08 5.45
C TRP A 252 7.43 6.02 6.45
N ASN A 253 8.74 5.80 6.58
CA ASN A 253 9.28 4.77 7.48
C ASN A 253 8.86 5.01 8.94
N MET A 254 8.92 6.27 9.37
CA MET A 254 8.47 6.68 10.69
C MET A 254 6.97 6.38 10.90
N LEU A 255 6.11 6.86 9.99
CA LEU A 255 4.66 6.69 10.11
C LEU A 255 4.23 5.22 9.96
N SER A 256 4.80 4.51 9.00
CA SER A 256 4.51 3.10 8.73
C SER A 256 4.92 2.22 9.91
N GLY A 257 6.06 2.49 10.53
CA GLY A 257 6.50 1.82 11.77
C GLY A 257 5.55 2.08 12.94
N ALA A 258 5.08 3.32 13.12
CA ALA A 258 4.09 3.66 14.13
C ALA A 258 2.76 2.93 13.91
N VAL A 259 2.23 2.93 12.68
CA VAL A 259 1.00 2.19 12.33
C VAL A 259 1.17 0.70 12.58
N GLN A 260 2.30 0.11 12.18
CA GLN A 260 2.60 -1.30 12.43
C GLN A 260 2.60 -1.61 13.93
N ALA A 261 3.20 -0.74 14.74
CA ALA A 261 3.25 -0.87 16.19
C ALA A 261 1.86 -0.78 16.84
N LEU A 262 0.98 0.09 16.33
CA LEU A 262 -0.38 0.25 16.85
C LEU A 262 -1.24 -0.99 16.58
N VAL A 263 -1.19 -1.55 15.36
CA VAL A 263 -1.98 -2.75 14.99
C VAL A 263 -1.70 -3.94 15.92
N VAL A 264 -0.47 -4.05 16.42
CA VAL A 264 -0.01 -5.14 17.29
C VAL A 264 0.39 -4.66 18.68
N ARG A 265 -0.13 -3.51 19.13
CA ARG A 265 0.34 -2.87 20.37
C ARG A 265 0.21 -3.77 21.59
N ASP A 266 -0.82 -4.60 21.65
CA ASP A 266 -1.10 -5.58 22.70
C ASP A 266 -0.04 -6.71 22.79
N LEU A 267 0.76 -6.90 21.73
CA LEU A 267 1.76 -7.96 21.62
C LEU A 267 3.19 -7.43 21.77
N LEU A 268 3.39 -6.11 21.79
CA LEU A 268 4.71 -5.49 21.86
C LEU A 268 5.08 -5.11 23.29
N ASP A 269 6.35 -5.32 23.64
CA ASP A 269 6.90 -4.73 24.85
C ASP A 269 6.94 -3.19 24.74
N THR A 270 6.95 -2.53 25.89
CA THR A 270 6.91 -1.06 25.97
C THR A 270 8.09 -0.40 25.25
N SER A 271 9.28 -1.00 25.27
CA SER A 271 10.48 -0.40 24.67
C SER A 271 10.41 -0.42 23.13
N THR A 272 9.93 -1.53 22.55
CA THR A 272 9.69 -1.67 21.12
C THR A 272 8.60 -0.71 20.65
N ALA A 273 7.46 -0.67 21.35
CA ALA A 273 6.37 0.24 21.01
C ALA A 273 6.81 1.71 21.12
N HIS A 274 7.51 2.09 22.19
CA HIS A 274 8.03 3.45 22.37
C HIS A 274 8.96 3.85 21.24
N ARG A 275 9.86 2.95 20.80
CA ARG A 275 10.81 3.23 19.72
C ARG A 275 10.13 3.56 18.39
N LEU A 276 8.98 2.95 18.10
CA LEU A 276 8.23 3.18 16.87
C LEU A 276 7.24 4.36 16.98
N LEU A 277 6.71 4.63 18.16
CA LEU A 277 5.67 5.65 18.38
C LEU A 277 6.24 7.02 18.78
N ALA A 278 7.35 7.07 19.53
CA ALA A 278 7.88 8.30 20.11
C ALA A 278 8.13 9.41 19.07
N PRO A 279 8.69 9.14 17.87
CA PRO A 279 8.85 10.19 16.86
C PRO A 279 7.51 10.81 16.41
N VAL A 280 6.49 9.98 16.19
CA VAL A 280 5.17 10.46 15.77
C VAL A 280 4.50 11.26 16.89
N VAL A 281 4.65 10.83 18.15
CA VAL A 281 4.15 11.57 19.32
C VAL A 281 4.89 12.90 19.48
N ALA A 282 6.21 12.94 19.28
CA ALA A 282 6.99 14.17 19.34
C ALA A 282 6.55 15.18 18.26
N ALA A 283 6.24 14.71 17.05
CA ALA A 283 5.78 15.56 15.95
C ALA A 283 4.35 16.08 16.14
N LEU A 284 3.41 15.18 16.48
CA LEU A 284 1.98 15.45 16.42
C LEU A 284 1.33 15.71 17.78
N GLY A 285 2.08 15.54 18.86
CA GLY A 285 1.59 15.51 20.24
C GLY A 285 0.89 14.18 20.58
N PRO A 286 0.53 13.96 21.86
CA PRO A 286 -0.11 12.72 22.30
C PRO A 286 -1.64 12.70 22.12
N ALA A 287 -2.27 13.80 21.74
CA ALA A 287 -3.74 13.96 21.78
C ALA A 287 -4.54 12.96 20.91
N TRP A 288 -3.90 12.32 19.93
CA TRP A 288 -4.52 11.30 19.08
C TRP A 288 -4.46 9.89 19.68
N LEU A 289 -3.75 9.68 20.80
CA LEU A 289 -3.61 8.37 21.44
C LEU A 289 -4.86 7.94 22.24
N GLY A 290 -5.75 8.88 22.57
CA GLY A 290 -6.89 8.66 23.48
C GLY A 290 -6.56 9.13 24.88
#